data_AF-A0A6I6ULD2-F1
#
_entry.id   AF-A0A6I6ULD2-F1
#
_cell.length_a   1.000
_cell.length_b   1.000
_cell.length_c   1.000
_cell.angle_alpha   90.00
_cell.angle_beta   90.00
_cell.angle_gamma   90.00
#
_symmetry.space_group_name_H-M   'P 1'
#
loop_
_entity.id
_entity.type
_entity.pdbx_description
1 polymer ?
#
loop_
_entity_poly.entity_id
_entity_poly.type
_entity_poly.pdbx_seq_one_letter_code
_entity_poly.pdbx_strand_id
1 'polypeptide(L)'
;MKINNIGNQNINPYKRNLSKMDQVGKAGKPVSDKIEISSAAKEMQEVSKLSKERQARVESLKDQVQTGNYTIDPKAIAKGLKNFYKGQ
;
A
#
# COMPACT_ATOMS: atom_id res chain seq x y z
N MET A 1 -70.08 12.24 10.71
CA MET A 1 -68.65 11.90 10.99
C MET A 1 -68.24 10.77 10.05
N LYS A 2 -67.09 10.88 9.38
CA LYS A 2 -66.57 9.87 8.44
C LYS A 2 -65.48 9.06 9.18
N ILE A 3 -65.76 7.79 9.48
CA ILE A 3 -64.80 6.90 10.13
C ILE A 3 -64.06 6.14 9.03
N ASN A 4 -62.79 6.46 8.81
CA ASN A 4 -61.94 5.70 7.91
C ASN A 4 -61.41 4.47 8.65
N ASN A 5 -61.86 3.29 8.25
CA ASN A 5 -61.30 2.02 8.73
C ASN A 5 -59.86 1.90 8.20
N ILE A 6 -58.87 2.20 9.04
CA ILE A 6 -57.46 1.91 8.76
C ILE A 6 -57.32 0.40 8.88
N GLY A 7 -57.59 -0.29 7.76
CA GLY A 7 -57.44 -1.73 7.65
C GLY A 7 -56.06 -2.18 8.15
N ASN A 8 -56.06 -3.29 8.88
CA ASN A 8 -54.88 -3.99 9.37
C ASN A 8 -53.77 -3.95 8.31
N GLN A 9 -52.70 -3.20 8.60
CA GLN A 9 -51.50 -3.19 7.78
C GLN A 9 -51.03 -4.64 7.67
N ASN A 10 -51.10 -5.19 6.45
CA ASN A 10 -50.74 -6.57 6.09
C ASN A 10 -49.23 -6.84 6.28
N ILE A 11 -48.73 -6.63 7.50
CA ILE A 11 -47.35 -6.82 7.91
C ILE A 11 -47.20 -8.32 8.16
N ASN A 12 -46.87 -9.04 7.09
CA ASN A 12 -46.57 -10.46 7.18
C ASN A 12 -45.30 -10.63 8.04
N PRO A 13 -45.39 -11.21 9.25
CA PRO A 13 -44.28 -11.25 10.21
C PRO A 13 -43.08 -12.07 9.69
N TYR A 14 -43.32 -13.00 8.77
CA TYR A 14 -42.28 -13.83 8.16
C TYR A 14 -41.38 -13.05 7.20
N LYS A 15 -41.89 -12.00 6.53
CA LYS A 15 -41.08 -11.13 5.66
C LYS A 15 -40.03 -10.35 6.47
N ARG A 16 -40.36 -10.00 7.72
CA ARG A 16 -39.46 -9.26 8.63
C ARG A 16 -38.26 -10.09 9.07
N ASN A 17 -38.42 -11.41 9.16
CA ASN A 17 -37.35 -12.33 9.54
C ASN A 17 -36.37 -12.58 8.40
N LEU A 18 -36.85 -12.67 7.15
CA LEU A 18 -35.96 -12.72 5.97
C LEU A 18 -35.07 -11.48 5.87
N SER A 19 -35.63 -10.29 6.05
CA SER A 19 -34.85 -9.04 6.02
C SER A 19 -33.79 -8.96 7.13
N LYS A 20 -34.00 -9.61 8.28
CA LYS A 20 -33.00 -9.71 9.34
C LYS A 20 -31.88 -10.69 8.98
N MET A 21 -32.18 -11.81 8.33
CA MET A 21 -31.16 -12.76 7.86
C MET A 21 -30.23 -12.14 6.80
N ASP A 22 -30.78 -11.35 5.86
CA ASP A 22 -29.98 -10.63 4.86
C ASP A 22 -29.03 -9.58 5.47
N GLN A 23 -29.40 -8.98 6.61
CA GLN A 23 -28.53 -8.05 7.33
C GLN A 23 -27.39 -8.76 8.08
N VAL A 24 -27.62 -9.97 8.59
CA VAL A 24 -26.59 -10.78 9.26
C VAL A 24 -25.50 -11.24 8.27
N GLY A 25 -25.87 -11.52 7.01
CA GLY A 25 -24.91 -11.89 5.95
C GLY A 25 -23.94 -10.77 5.54
N LYS A 26 -24.27 -9.50 5.81
CA LYS A 26 -23.38 -8.35 5.53
C LYS A 26 -22.46 -7.99 6.71
N ALA A 27 -22.74 -8.49 7.90
CA ALA A 27 -21.92 -8.27 9.10
C ALA A 27 -20.72 -9.23 9.22
N GLY A 28 -20.61 -10.21 8.31
CA GLY A 28 -19.64 -11.30 8.37
C GLY A 28 -18.39 -11.14 7.51
N LYS A 29 -18.03 -9.94 7.04
CA LYS A 29 -16.68 -9.76 6.47
C LYS A 29 -15.70 -9.57 7.64
N PRO A 30 -14.77 -10.50 7.88
CA PRO A 30 -13.70 -10.25 8.84
C PRO A 30 -13.00 -8.97 8.42
N VAL A 31 -12.70 -8.10 9.37
CA VAL A 31 -11.84 -6.94 9.14
C VAL A 31 -10.47 -7.51 8.77
N SER A 32 -10.22 -7.68 7.48
CA SER A 32 -8.89 -8.00 6.97
C SER A 32 -8.03 -6.77 7.18
N ASP A 33 -6.84 -6.94 7.74
CA ASP A 33 -5.85 -5.88 7.79
C ASP A 33 -5.62 -5.35 6.36
N LYS A 34 -6.05 -4.11 6.10
CA LYS A 34 -5.82 -3.43 4.83
C LYS A 34 -4.55 -2.62 4.97
N ILE A 35 -3.54 -2.96 4.18
CA ILE A 35 -2.34 -2.13 4.02
C ILE A 35 -2.67 -1.12 2.92
N GLU A 36 -2.99 0.11 3.31
CA GLU A 36 -3.18 1.22 2.37
C GLU A 36 -1.85 1.96 2.18
N ILE A 37 -1.20 1.73 1.03
CA ILE A 37 -0.03 2.51 0.62
C ILE A 37 -0.52 3.88 0.15
N SER A 38 -0.03 4.96 0.78
CA SER A 38 -0.40 6.32 0.39
C SER A 38 -0.03 6.62 -1.07
N SER A 39 -0.80 7.48 -1.74
CA SER A 39 -0.48 7.93 -3.09
C SER A 39 0.91 8.54 -3.17
N ALA A 40 1.29 9.33 -2.16
CA ALA A 40 2.64 9.89 -2.02
C ALA A 40 3.73 8.80 -1.93
N ALA A 41 3.51 7.71 -1.20
CA ALA A 41 4.47 6.62 -1.12
C ALA A 41 4.62 5.86 -2.46
N LYS A 42 3.54 5.72 -3.24
CA LYS A 42 3.60 5.15 -4.59
C LYS A 42 4.41 6.03 -5.54
N GLU A 43 4.19 7.35 -5.49
CA GLU A 43 4.97 8.32 -6.28
C GLU A 43 6.45 8.34 -5.86
N MET A 44 6.73 8.17 -4.57
CA MET A 44 8.11 8.02 -4.08
C MET A 44 8.74 6.68 -4.48
N GLN A 45 7.97 5.63 -4.77
CA GLN A 45 8.47 4.34 -5.26
C GLN A 45 8.81 4.38 -6.76
N GLU A 46 8.20 5.30 -7.52
CA GLU A 46 8.43 5.56 -8.95
C GLU A 46 9.83 6.18 -9.27
N VAL A 47 10.85 5.94 -8.42
CA VAL A 47 12.28 6.30 -8.59
C VAL A 47 12.92 5.68 -9.85
N SER A 48 12.13 5.17 -10.79
CA SER A 48 12.53 4.53 -12.04
C SER A 48 13.53 5.36 -12.86
N LYS A 49 13.53 6.69 -12.75
CA LYS A 49 14.48 7.57 -13.46
C LYS A 49 15.93 7.43 -13.01
N LEU A 50 16.17 7.15 -11.72
CA LEU A 50 17.52 6.95 -11.16
C LEU A 50 18.14 5.61 -11.59
N SER A 51 17.36 4.70 -12.20
CA SER A 51 17.82 3.37 -12.59
C SER A 51 18.91 3.40 -13.67
N LYS A 52 18.79 4.26 -14.70
CA LYS A 52 19.74 4.29 -15.83
C LYS A 52 21.12 4.78 -15.41
N GLU A 53 21.19 5.89 -14.68
CA GLU A 53 22.47 6.42 -14.16
C GLU A 53 23.11 5.43 -13.19
N ARG A 54 22.30 4.77 -12.37
CA ARG A 54 22.77 3.70 -11.47
C ARG A 54 23.29 2.49 -12.24
N GLN A 55 22.63 2.10 -13.33
CA GLN A 55 23.04 1.00 -14.20
C GLN A 55 24.44 1.26 -14.78
N ALA A 56 24.63 2.44 -15.39
CA ALA A 56 25.92 2.84 -15.97
C ALA A 56 27.03 2.89 -14.92
N ARG A 57 26.74 3.36 -13.70
CA ARG A 57 27.69 3.35 -12.59
C ARG A 57 28.05 1.94 -12.13
N VAL A 58 27.09 1.03 -12.13
CA VAL A 58 27.34 -0.38 -11.75
C VAL A 58 28.19 -1.08 -12.80
N GLU A 59 27.93 -0.83 -14.09
CA GLU A 59 28.73 -1.40 -15.19
C GLU A 59 30.18 -0.93 -15.11
N SER A 60 30.44 0.37 -14.93
CA SER A 60 31.82 0.87 -14.82
C SER A 60 32.57 0.32 -13.60
N LEU A 61 31.85 0.11 -12.48
CA LEU A 61 32.44 -0.53 -11.29
C LEU A 61 32.76 -2.01 -11.53
N LYS A 62 31.89 -2.74 -12.25
CA LYS A 62 32.15 -4.14 -12.60
C LYS A 62 33.41 -4.26 -13.44
N ASP A 63 33.58 -3.41 -14.44
CA ASP A 63 34.76 -3.42 -15.31
C ASP A 63 36.05 -3.14 -14.51
N GLN A 64 36.03 -2.17 -13.59
CA GLN A 64 37.17 -1.86 -12.71
C GLN A 64 37.53 -3.02 -11.78
N VAL A 65 36.53 -3.74 -11.28
CA VAL A 65 36.75 -4.90 -10.40
C VAL A 65 37.31 -6.08 -11.21
N GLN A 66 36.78 -6.35 -12.41
CA GLN A 66 37.24 -7.44 -13.28
C GLN A 66 38.68 -7.23 -13.77
N THR A 67 39.04 -5.99 -14.09
CA THR A 67 40.40 -5.62 -14.51
C THR A 67 41.39 -5.54 -13.36
N GLY A 68 40.92 -5.59 -12.10
CA GLY A 68 41.76 -5.47 -10.90
C GLY A 68 42.20 -4.04 -10.59
N ASN A 69 41.68 -3.04 -11.30
CA ASN A 69 41.99 -1.63 -11.10
C ASN A 69 41.14 -0.95 -10.01
N TYR A 70 40.19 -1.67 -9.41
CA TYR A 70 39.36 -1.13 -8.35
C TYR A 70 40.16 -0.88 -7.06
N THR A 71 40.29 0.39 -6.67
CA THR A 71 40.99 0.79 -5.46
C THR A 71 39.99 1.15 -4.36
N ILE A 72 40.18 0.56 -3.18
CA ILE A 72 39.38 0.87 -2.00
C ILE A 72 39.81 2.25 -1.46
N ASP A 73 38.87 3.20 -1.40
CA ASP A 73 39.08 4.50 -0.74
C ASP A 73 38.39 4.52 0.65
N PRO A 74 39.16 4.46 1.76
CA PRO A 74 38.62 4.55 3.11
C PRO A 74 37.88 5.86 3.40
N LYS A 75 38.29 6.97 2.78
CA LYS A 75 37.63 8.28 2.97
C LYS A 75 36.26 8.28 2.31
N ALA A 76 36.14 7.71 1.11
CA ALA A 76 34.85 7.54 0.44
C ALA A 76 33.90 6.65 1.25
N ILE A 77 34.41 5.57 1.85
CA ILE A 77 33.61 4.69 2.73
C ILE A 77 33.10 5.46 3.94
N ALA A 78 33.98 6.15 4.66
CA ALA A 78 33.60 6.93 5.83
C ALA A 78 32.57 8.02 5.49
N LYS A 79 32.73 8.68 4.34
CA LYS A 79 31.76 9.66 3.83
C LYS A 79 30.40 9.01 3.52
N GLY A 80 30.39 7.84 2.88
CA GLY A 80 29.17 7.09 2.57
C GLY A 80 28.40 6.70 3.84
N LEU A 81 29.11 6.17 4.85
CA LEU A 81 28.51 5.83 6.15
C LEU A 81 27.95 7.07 6.84
N LYS A 82 28.73 8.15 6.91
CA LYS A 82 28.28 9.40 7.51
C LYS A 82 27.00 9.92 6.84
N ASN A 83 26.97 9.98 5.52
CA ASN A 83 25.82 10.49 4.76
C ASN A 83 24.57 9.64 5.00
N PHE A 84 24.72 8.30 4.94
CA PHE A 84 23.63 7.37 5.17
C PHE A 84 22.99 7.54 6.55
N TYR A 85 23.79 7.61 7.61
CA TYR A 85 23.26 7.72 8.98
C TYR A 85 22.87 9.14 9.40
N LYS A 86 23.46 10.18 8.79
CA LYS A 86 23.09 11.58 9.08
C LYS A 86 21.91 12.09 8.24
N GLY A 87 21.41 11.30 7.29
CA GLY A 87 20.30 11.69 6.41
C GLY A 87 20.64 12.86 5.48
N GLN A 88 21.91 13.00 5.08
CA GLN A 88 22.38 14.01 4.13
C GLN A 88 22.70 13.41 2.76
#